data_AF-A0A3N7GIQ3-F1
#
_entry.id   AF-A0A3N7GIQ3-F1
#
_cell.length_a   1.000
_cell.length_b   1.000
_cell.length_c   1.000
_cell.angle_alpha   90.00
_cell.angle_beta   90.00
_cell.angle_gamma   90.00
#
_symmetry.space_group_name_H-M   'P 1'
#
loop_
_entity.id
_entity.type
_entity.pdbx_description
1 polymer ?
#
loop_
_entity_poly.entity_id
_entity_poly.type
_entity_poly.pdbx_seq_one_letter_code
_entity_poly.pdbx_strand_id
1 'polypeptide(L)'
;MRLKFLGTGTSQGVPFIGCTHPVCLSDDPRDKRLRTSALITTNAGKKILIDCGPDFRQQMLDNNEDNVDAVLITHEHNDHVIGLDDLRPIIFRHGKNMDLYCLPRVGQEIRNRFPYAFVDKKYPGAPGFDMHFPDGAFPLFDAEVEPLAIQHMKIPILGYRLRKLAY
;
A
#
# COMPACT_ATOMS: atom_id res chain seq x y z
N MET A 1 14.90 6.85 -9.89
CA MET A 1 13.69 6.15 -9.44
C MET A 1 14.11 4.77 -8.99
N ARG A 2 13.69 4.34 -7.80
CA ARG A 2 14.08 3.06 -7.19
C ARG A 2 12.83 2.34 -6.71
N LEU A 3 12.66 1.09 -7.11
CA LEU A 3 11.63 0.18 -6.59
C LEU A 3 12.25 -0.68 -5.47
N LYS A 4 11.52 -0.83 -4.37
CA LYS A 4 11.83 -1.78 -3.30
C LYS A 4 10.60 -2.66 -3.08
N PHE A 5 10.75 -3.97 -3.24
CA PHE A 5 9.71 -4.92 -2.83
C PHE A 5 9.72 -5.04 -1.31
N LEU A 6 8.59 -4.70 -0.67
CA LEU A 6 8.41 -4.82 0.77
C LEU A 6 7.84 -6.19 1.14
N GLY A 7 7.03 -6.77 0.26
CA GLY A 7 6.57 -8.14 0.36
C GLY A 7 6.28 -8.72 -1.01
N THR A 8 6.38 -10.04 -1.12
CA THR A 8 6.24 -10.81 -2.37
C THR A 8 5.40 -12.08 -2.16
N GLY A 9 4.69 -12.14 -1.03
CA GLY A 9 3.85 -13.26 -0.64
C GLY A 9 2.43 -13.13 -1.16
N THR A 10 1.70 -14.24 -1.07
CA THR A 10 0.24 -14.28 -1.24
C THR A 10 -0.46 -13.56 -0.07
N SER A 11 -1.79 -13.49 -0.10
CA SER A 11 -2.63 -12.87 0.95
C SER A 11 -2.37 -13.43 2.36
N GLN A 12 -1.92 -14.67 2.45
CA GLN A 12 -1.59 -15.36 3.71
C GLN A 12 -0.11 -15.28 4.09
N GLY A 13 0.73 -14.67 3.26
CA GLY A 13 2.18 -14.73 3.37
C GLY A 13 2.74 -16.15 3.14
N VAL A 14 4.05 -16.30 3.33
CA VAL A 14 4.73 -17.60 3.35
C VAL A 14 5.77 -17.57 4.49
N PRO A 15 5.74 -18.52 5.43
CA PRO A 15 4.73 -19.56 5.63
C PRO A 15 3.37 -18.96 6.03
N PHE A 16 2.27 -19.61 5.65
CA PHE A 16 0.97 -19.34 6.25
C PHE A 16 0.79 -20.19 7.53
N ILE A 17 -0.12 -19.75 8.40
CA ILE A 17 -0.35 -20.36 9.72
C ILE A 17 -0.71 -21.85 9.57
N GLY A 18 0.05 -22.72 10.24
CA GLY A 18 -0.17 -24.17 10.22
C GLY A 18 0.38 -24.91 8.98
N CYS A 19 1.13 -24.23 8.10
CA CYS A 19 1.71 -24.86 6.91
C CYS A 19 2.90 -25.79 7.25
N THR A 20 2.85 -27.04 6.75
CA THR A 20 3.94 -28.03 6.84
C THR A 20 4.56 -28.37 5.48
N HIS A 21 4.21 -27.63 4.42
CA HIS A 21 4.80 -27.82 3.09
C HIS A 21 6.31 -27.50 3.12
N PRO A 22 7.17 -28.19 2.32
CA PRO A 22 8.62 -27.95 2.33
C PRO A 22 9.04 -26.48 2.18
N VAL A 23 8.36 -25.69 1.34
CA VAL A 23 8.62 -24.24 1.19
C VAL A 23 8.36 -23.46 2.49
N CYS A 24 7.31 -23.81 3.23
CA CYS A 24 7.01 -23.18 4.52
C CYS A 24 8.07 -23.50 5.59
N LEU A 25 8.61 -24.72 5.52
CA LEU A 25 9.67 -25.22 6.40
C LEU A 25 11.08 -24.87 5.92
N SER A 26 11.23 -24.23 4.76
CA SER A 26 12.52 -23.82 4.19
C SER A 26 13.27 -22.89 5.12
N ASP A 27 14.58 -23.11 5.27
CA ASP A 27 15.50 -22.20 5.98
C ASP A 27 16.01 -21.07 5.08
N ASP A 28 15.68 -21.08 3.79
CA ASP A 28 16.02 -19.98 2.88
C ASP A 28 15.22 -18.72 3.24
N PRO A 29 15.86 -17.60 3.60
CA PRO A 29 15.16 -16.37 3.96
C PRO A 29 14.29 -15.82 2.81
N ARG A 30 14.56 -16.17 1.55
CA ARG A 30 13.76 -15.74 0.38
C ARG A 30 12.40 -16.44 0.30
N ASP A 31 12.24 -17.54 1.01
CA ASP A 31 10.94 -18.23 1.14
C ASP A 31 10.07 -17.65 2.25
N LYS A 32 10.61 -16.74 3.07
CA LYS A 32 9.84 -16.00 4.08
C LYS A 32 9.30 -14.71 3.45
N ARG A 33 8.00 -14.69 3.15
CA ARG A 33 7.37 -13.64 2.35
C ARG A 33 6.20 -13.00 3.09
N LEU A 34 6.34 -11.71 3.36
CA LEU A 34 5.26 -10.83 3.80
C LEU A 34 4.26 -10.58 2.64
N ARG A 35 3.02 -10.16 2.95
CA ARG A 35 2.01 -9.81 1.95
C ARG A 35 2.54 -8.77 0.97
N THR A 36 2.08 -8.88 -0.28
CA THR A 36 2.58 -8.04 -1.38
C THR A 36 2.46 -6.55 -1.08
N SER A 37 3.55 -5.82 -1.28
CA SER A 37 3.63 -4.36 -1.22
C SER A 37 4.96 -3.91 -1.79
N ALA A 38 5.02 -2.69 -2.30
CA ALA A 38 6.26 -2.10 -2.79
C ALA A 38 6.36 -0.62 -2.47
N LEU A 39 7.59 -0.13 -2.36
CA LEU A 39 7.90 1.28 -2.15
C LEU A 39 8.69 1.83 -3.33
N ILE A 40 8.14 2.83 -3.99
CA ILE A 40 8.82 3.58 -5.04
C ILE A 40 9.43 4.83 -4.43
N THR A 41 10.72 5.02 -4.62
CA THR A 41 11.41 6.29 -4.35
C THR A 41 11.64 7.03 -5.67
N THR A 42 11.05 8.21 -5.81
CA THR A 42 11.19 9.07 -7.01
C THR A 42 12.60 9.68 -7.10
N ASN A 43 12.90 10.48 -8.14
CA ASN A 43 14.21 11.12 -8.23
C ASN A 43 14.34 12.27 -7.23
N ALA A 44 13.24 12.95 -6.92
CA ALA A 44 13.17 13.98 -5.87
C ALA A 44 13.13 13.38 -4.44
N GLY A 45 13.27 12.06 -4.30
CA GLY A 45 13.30 11.38 -3.00
C GLY A 45 11.92 11.12 -2.38
N LYS A 46 10.83 11.36 -3.12
CA LYS A 46 9.46 11.11 -2.65
C LYS A 46 9.15 9.62 -2.58
N LYS A 47 8.38 9.23 -1.58
CA LYS A 47 8.06 7.84 -1.22
C LYS A 47 6.62 7.53 -1.57
N ILE A 48 6.41 6.73 -2.61
CA ILE A 48 5.09 6.28 -3.05
C ILE A 48 4.96 4.81 -2.67
N LEU A 49 4.07 4.51 -1.73
CA LEU A 49 3.74 3.14 -1.33
C LEU A 49 2.71 2.56 -2.30
N ILE A 50 2.89 1.31 -2.72
CA ILE A 50 1.84 0.55 -3.41
C ILE A 50 1.33 -0.51 -2.43
N ASP A 51 0.06 -0.36 -2.07
CA ASP A 51 -0.67 -1.14 -1.07
C ASP A 51 -0.10 -1.06 0.36
N CYS A 52 -1.01 -0.96 1.33
CA CYS A 52 -0.72 -0.89 2.76
C CYS A 52 -1.38 -2.08 3.48
N GLY A 53 -0.78 -3.26 3.28
CA GLY A 53 -1.22 -4.51 3.88
C GLY A 53 -0.91 -4.62 5.37
N PRO A 54 -1.31 -5.71 6.04
CA PRO A 54 -1.15 -5.84 7.49
C PRO A 54 0.32 -5.96 7.93
N ASP A 55 1.26 -6.16 6.99
CA ASP A 55 2.69 -6.24 7.28
C ASP A 55 3.37 -4.87 7.20
N PHE A 56 2.64 -3.80 6.84
CA PHE A 56 3.22 -2.49 6.55
C PHE A 56 4.20 -2.01 7.62
N ARG A 57 3.80 -2.07 8.90
CA ARG A 57 4.69 -1.68 10.00
C ARG A 57 6.00 -2.46 10.00
N GLN A 58 5.93 -3.79 9.89
CA GLN A 58 7.12 -4.65 9.86
C GLN A 58 7.96 -4.39 8.62
N GLN A 59 7.31 -4.25 7.47
CA GLN A 59 7.93 -3.94 6.19
C GLN A 59 8.74 -2.65 6.22
N MET A 60 8.19 -1.58 6.83
CA MET A 60 8.88 -0.31 6.96
C MET A 60 10.08 -0.41 7.91
N LEU A 61 9.90 -1.05 9.07
CA LEU A 61 10.94 -1.22 10.08
C LEU A 61 12.13 -2.05 9.56
N ASP A 62 11.87 -3.22 8.97
CA ASP A 62 12.93 -4.10 8.45
C ASP A 62 13.74 -3.44 7.33
N ASN A 63 13.11 -2.53 6.59
CA ASN A 63 13.73 -1.83 5.49
C ASN A 63 14.34 -0.48 5.88
N ASN A 64 14.30 -0.11 7.17
CA ASN A 64 14.70 1.19 7.70
C ASN A 64 14.08 2.36 6.93
N GLU A 65 12.80 2.22 6.55
CA GLU A 65 12.03 3.28 5.92
C GLU A 65 11.15 3.93 6.98
N ASP A 66 11.16 5.26 7.04
CA ASP A 66 10.44 6.03 8.05
C ASP A 66 9.37 6.95 7.45
N ASN A 67 9.23 6.97 6.12
CA ASN A 67 8.39 7.93 5.42
C ASN A 67 7.61 7.33 4.25
N VAL A 68 6.39 7.83 4.07
CA VAL A 68 5.52 7.65 2.90
C VAL A 68 4.89 9.00 2.60
N ASP A 69 4.98 9.45 1.34
CA ASP A 69 4.39 10.73 0.89
C ASP A 69 3.01 10.55 0.26
N ALA A 70 2.74 9.38 -0.34
CA ALA A 70 1.45 9.00 -0.94
C ALA A 70 1.30 7.47 -1.02
N VAL A 71 0.07 6.99 -1.09
CA VAL A 71 -0.25 5.55 -1.25
C VAL A 71 -1.09 5.34 -2.51
N LEU A 72 -0.66 4.44 -3.37
CA LEU A 72 -1.43 3.89 -4.49
C LEU A 72 -2.03 2.56 -4.01
N ILE A 73 -3.34 2.38 -4.15
CA ILE A 73 -4.02 1.16 -3.73
C ILE A 73 -4.53 0.43 -4.96
N THR A 74 -4.14 -0.82 -5.11
CA THR A 74 -4.52 -1.66 -6.26
C THR A 74 -5.99 -2.09 -6.15
N HIS A 75 -6.38 -2.61 -4.99
CA HIS A 75 -7.75 -3.04 -4.68
C HIS A 75 -8.00 -3.23 -3.17
N GLU A 76 -9.26 -3.54 -2.82
CA GLU A 76 -9.80 -3.48 -1.45
C GLU A 76 -9.57 -4.70 -0.56
N HIS A 77 -8.88 -5.75 -1.04
CA HIS A 77 -8.65 -6.94 -0.21
C HIS A 77 -7.75 -6.60 1.00
N ASN A 78 -7.98 -7.28 2.12
CA ASN A 78 -7.39 -6.91 3.41
C ASN A 78 -5.86 -7.02 3.43
N ASP A 79 -5.28 -7.92 2.65
CA ASP A 79 -3.84 -8.04 2.43
C ASP A 79 -3.21 -6.80 1.77
N HIS A 80 -4.02 -5.88 1.22
CA HIS A 80 -3.59 -4.65 0.58
C HIS A 80 -3.96 -3.36 1.34
N VAL A 81 -4.93 -3.41 2.27
CA VAL A 81 -5.45 -2.17 2.90
C VAL A 81 -5.51 -2.18 4.41
N ILE A 82 -5.43 -3.33 5.07
CA ILE A 82 -5.75 -3.37 6.50
C ILE A 82 -4.65 -2.74 7.39
N GLY A 83 -3.46 -2.47 6.84
CA GLY A 83 -2.36 -1.78 7.53
C GLY A 83 -2.47 -0.25 7.51
N LEU A 84 -3.51 0.34 6.90
CA LEU A 84 -3.63 1.79 6.76
C LEU A 84 -3.58 2.55 8.11
N ASP A 85 -4.04 1.94 9.21
CA ASP A 85 -3.96 2.56 10.55
C ASP A 85 -2.52 2.75 11.06
N ASP A 86 -1.56 1.97 10.55
CA ASP A 86 -0.14 2.09 10.89
C ASP A 86 0.56 3.28 10.19
N LEU A 87 -0.14 4.03 9.32
CA LEU A 87 0.36 5.29 8.74
C LEU A 87 0.34 6.47 9.73
N ARG A 88 -0.31 6.31 10.89
CA ARG A 88 -0.43 7.35 11.92
C ARG A 88 0.88 8.06 12.29
N PRO A 89 2.00 7.36 12.56
CA PRO A 89 3.25 8.05 12.90
C PRO A 89 3.74 8.99 11.81
N ILE A 90 3.52 8.63 10.54
CA ILE A 90 3.89 9.43 9.37
C ILE A 90 2.95 10.63 9.24
N ILE A 91 1.64 10.40 9.35
CA ILE A 91 0.59 11.44 9.34
C ILE A 91 0.87 12.50 10.41
N PHE A 92 1.16 12.09 11.65
CA PHE A 92 1.41 13.03 12.75
C PHE A 92 2.72 13.77 12.60
N ARG A 93 3.77 13.13 12.07
CA ARG A 93 5.04 13.80 11.80
C ARG A 93 4.88 14.91 10.75
N HIS A 94 4.10 14.67 9.71
CA HIS A 94 3.88 15.66 8.64
C HIS A 94 2.81 16.69 8.97
N GLY A 95 1.91 16.39 9.90
CA GLY A 95 0.78 17.26 10.24
C GLY A 95 -0.26 17.38 9.11
N LYS A 96 -0.31 16.40 8.20
CA LYS A 96 -1.31 16.32 7.12
C LYS A 96 -1.88 14.91 6.97
N ASN A 97 -3.09 14.82 6.41
CA ASN A 97 -3.67 13.54 6.01
C ASN A 97 -2.78 12.85 4.96
N MET A 98 -2.87 11.52 4.90
CA MET A 98 -2.19 10.73 3.88
C MET A 98 -3.03 10.69 2.59
N ASP A 99 -2.39 11.00 1.47
CA ASP A 99 -3.01 10.95 0.14
C ASP A 99 -3.12 9.49 -0.34
N LEU A 100 -4.34 9.02 -0.60
CA LEU A 100 -4.65 7.67 -1.10
C LEU A 100 -5.23 7.76 -2.52
N TYR A 101 -4.66 7.03 -3.47
CA TYR A 101 -5.09 6.97 -4.86
C TYR A 101 -5.64 5.58 -5.18
N CYS A 102 -6.87 5.51 -5.67
CA CYS A 102 -7.53 4.23 -5.95
C CYS A 102 -8.74 4.40 -6.88
N LEU A 103 -9.46 3.30 -7.17
CA LEU A 103 -10.78 3.37 -7.77
C LEU A 103 -11.83 3.87 -6.76
N PRO A 104 -12.89 4.58 -7.19
CA PRO A 104 -13.98 5.02 -6.31
C PRO A 104 -14.58 3.90 -5.45
N ARG A 105 -14.77 2.72 -6.04
CA ARG A 105 -15.28 1.52 -5.36
C ARG A 105 -14.36 1.06 -4.23
N VAL A 106 -13.04 1.07 -4.46
CA VAL A 106 -12.03 0.75 -3.44
C VAL A 106 -12.04 1.79 -2.33
N GLY A 107 -12.16 3.08 -2.69
CA GLY A 107 -12.27 4.15 -1.72
C GLY A 107 -13.47 4.01 -0.79
N GLN A 108 -14.62 3.60 -1.30
CA GLN A 108 -15.81 3.33 -0.49
C GLN A 108 -15.57 2.17 0.50
N GLU A 109 -14.93 1.10 0.05
CA GLU A 109 -14.60 -0.06 0.88
C GLU A 109 -13.61 0.28 2.01
N ILE A 110 -12.67 1.19 1.76
CA ILE A 110 -11.77 1.74 2.79
C ILE A 110 -12.55 2.60 3.79
N ARG A 111 -13.45 3.48 3.33
CA ARG A 111 -14.31 4.28 4.23
C ARG A 111 -15.16 3.41 5.14
N ASN A 112 -15.68 2.30 4.63
CA ASN A 112 -16.48 1.35 5.41
C ASN A 112 -15.64 0.62 6.48
N ARG A 113 -14.38 0.29 6.20
CA ARG A 113 -13.47 -0.39 7.15
C ARG A 113 -12.85 0.57 8.17
N PHE A 114 -12.57 1.80 7.77
CA PHE A 114 -11.89 2.81 8.58
C PHE A 114 -12.75 4.06 8.80
N PRO A 115 -14.03 3.94 9.24
CA PRO A 115 -14.94 5.09 9.29
C PRO A 115 -14.41 6.22 10.18
N TYR A 116 -13.70 5.86 11.25
CA TYR A 116 -13.08 6.80 12.18
C TYR A 116 -11.96 7.67 11.57
N ALA A 117 -11.39 7.27 10.42
CA ALA A 117 -10.37 8.05 9.72
C ALA A 117 -10.96 9.20 8.88
N PHE A 118 -12.28 9.17 8.65
CA PHE A 118 -12.99 10.08 7.74
C PHE A 118 -14.02 10.99 8.43
N VAL A 119 -14.14 10.93 9.76
CA VAL A 119 -15.02 11.84 10.51
C VAL A 119 -14.41 13.23 10.65
N ASP A 120 -15.25 14.27 10.72
CA ASP A 120 -14.80 15.67 10.90
C ASP A 120 -14.06 15.85 12.22
N LYS A 121 -14.63 15.33 13.31
CA LYS A 121 -14.05 15.39 14.65
C LYS A 121 -13.36 14.07 15.00
N LYS A 122 -12.08 13.99 14.65
CA LYS A 122 -11.20 12.87 14.98
C LYS A 122 -10.85 12.85 16.48
N TYR A 123 -10.70 11.66 17.05
CA TYR A 123 -10.09 11.51 18.36
C TYR A 123 -8.56 11.75 18.27
N PRO A 124 -7.89 12.19 19.36
CA PRO A 124 -6.44 12.37 19.35
C PRO A 124 -5.74 11.06 18.95
N GLY A 125 -4.96 11.11 17.87
CA GLY A 125 -4.25 9.93 17.38
C GLY A 125 -5.03 9.09 16.35
N ALA A 126 -6.16 9.54 15.82
CA ALA A 126 -6.78 8.89 14.65
C ALA A 126 -6.01 9.22 13.36
N PRO A 127 -5.90 8.30 12.39
CA PRO A 127 -5.36 8.60 11.07
C PRO A 127 -6.30 9.54 10.30
N GLY A 128 -5.77 10.10 9.21
CA GLY A 128 -6.53 10.89 8.26
C GLY A 128 -6.11 10.59 6.84
N PHE A 129 -7.09 10.47 5.95
CA PHE A 129 -6.88 10.11 4.55
C PHE A 129 -7.61 11.05 3.62
N ASP A 130 -6.90 11.55 2.61
CA ASP A 130 -7.47 12.29 1.49
C ASP A 130 -7.54 11.34 0.28
N MET A 131 -8.74 11.17 -0.27
CA MET A 131 -9.01 10.16 -1.31
C MET A 131 -9.00 10.80 -2.69
N HIS A 132 -8.23 10.23 -3.60
CA HIS A 132 -8.07 10.66 -4.97
C HIS A 132 -8.46 9.53 -5.94
N PHE A 133 -9.23 9.87 -6.97
CA PHE A 133 -9.79 8.91 -7.92
C PHE A 133 -9.39 9.26 -9.37
N PRO A 134 -8.15 8.94 -9.78
CA PRO A 134 -7.68 9.27 -11.12
C PRO A 134 -8.46 8.50 -12.20
N ASP A 135 -8.81 9.20 -13.28
CA ASP A 135 -9.49 8.66 -14.48
C ASP A 135 -8.53 8.43 -15.66
N GLY A 136 -7.23 8.64 -15.43
CA GLY A 136 -6.15 8.47 -16.40
C GLY A 136 -4.80 8.72 -15.74
N ALA A 137 -3.77 8.98 -16.56
CA ALA A 137 -2.45 9.35 -16.05
C ALA A 137 -2.51 10.68 -15.29
N PHE A 138 -1.81 10.75 -14.17
CA PHE A 138 -1.79 11.94 -13.30
C PHE A 138 -0.39 12.21 -12.76
N PRO A 139 -0.04 13.48 -12.51
CA PRO A 139 1.21 13.82 -11.85
C PRO A 139 1.15 13.45 -10.36
N LEU A 140 2.18 12.80 -9.87
CA LEU A 140 2.42 12.56 -8.45
C LEU A 140 3.88 12.90 -8.13
N PHE A 141 4.07 14.08 -7.53
CA PHE A 141 5.39 14.68 -7.31
C PHE A 141 6.16 14.92 -8.63
N ASP A 142 7.39 14.40 -8.75
CA ASP A 142 8.24 14.42 -9.95
C ASP A 142 8.04 13.18 -10.86
N ALA A 143 6.95 12.44 -10.67
CA ALA A 143 6.58 11.29 -11.48
C ALA A 143 5.20 11.47 -12.12
N GLU A 144 5.01 10.81 -13.26
CA GLU A 144 3.69 10.58 -13.85
C GLU A 144 3.31 9.13 -13.53
N VAL A 145 2.11 8.97 -12.97
CA VAL A 145 1.53 7.68 -12.60
C VAL A 145 0.38 7.40 -13.55
N GLU A 146 0.41 6.25 -14.20
CA GLU A 146 -0.65 5.79 -15.07
C GLU A 146 -1.32 4.55 -14.48
N PRO A 147 -2.60 4.66 -14.06
CA PRO A 147 -3.38 3.51 -13.67
C PRO A 147 -3.59 2.57 -14.86
N LEU A 148 -3.31 1.28 -14.65
CA LEU A 148 -3.54 0.23 -15.63
C LEU A 148 -4.75 -0.59 -15.19
N ALA A 149 -5.81 -0.64 -16.00
CA ALA A 149 -6.98 -1.45 -15.68
C ALA A 149 -6.68 -2.94 -15.83
N ILE A 150 -6.89 -3.72 -14.77
CA ILE A 150 -6.66 -5.17 -14.72
C ILE A 150 -7.92 -5.87 -14.21
N GLN A 151 -8.22 -7.05 -14.74
CA GLN A 151 -9.29 -7.91 -14.23
C GLN A 151 -8.73 -8.94 -13.25
N HIS A 152 -9.05 -8.79 -11.97
CA HIS A 152 -8.80 -9.79 -10.94
C HIS A 152 -10.02 -10.71 -10.83
N MET A 153 -10.03 -11.76 -11.65
CA MET A 153 -11.19 -12.63 -11.87
C MET A 153 -12.40 -11.83 -12.39
N LYS A 154 -13.33 -11.45 -11.50
CA LYS A 154 -14.53 -10.68 -11.83
C LYS A 154 -14.49 -9.25 -11.28
N ILE A 155 -13.40 -8.87 -10.63
CA ILE A 155 -13.25 -7.61 -9.92
C ILE A 155 -12.27 -6.73 -10.72
N PRO A 156 -12.69 -5.54 -11.17
CA PRO A 156 -11.76 -4.58 -11.76
C PRO A 156 -10.85 -4.00 -10.68
N ILE A 157 -9.56 -4.03 -10.94
CA ILE A 157 -8.49 -3.51 -10.07
C ILE A 157 -7.54 -2.62 -10.87
N LEU A 158 -6.59 -2.00 -10.18
CA LEU A 158 -5.52 -1.21 -10.80
C LEU A 158 -4.16 -1.89 -10.64
N GLY A 159 -3.38 -1.89 -11.72
CA GLY A 159 -1.93 -1.81 -11.66
C GLY A 159 -1.47 -0.36 -11.86
N TYR A 160 -0.18 -0.11 -11.75
CA TYR A 160 0.39 1.24 -11.90
C TYR A 160 1.65 1.22 -12.76
N ARG A 161 1.68 2.06 -13.79
CA ARG A 161 2.86 2.35 -14.59
C ARG A 161 3.48 3.68 -14.18
N LEU A 162 4.77 3.66 -13.89
CA LEU A 162 5.60 4.84 -13.67
C LEU A 162 6.81 4.74 -14.58
N ARG A 163 6.88 5.58 -15.62
CA ARG A 163 7.92 5.49 -16.67
C ARG A 163 7.97 4.09 -17.30
N LYS A 164 9.13 3.41 -17.23
CA LYS A 164 9.35 2.06 -17.75
C LYS A 164 9.05 0.95 -16.74
N LEU A 165 8.58 1.29 -15.55
CA LEU A 165 8.18 0.35 -14.51
C LEU A 165 6.66 0.15 -14.57
N ALA A 166 6.21 -1.09 -14.57
CA ALA A 166 4.82 -1.45 -14.31
C ALA A 166 4.78 -2.39 -13.10
N TYR A 167 3.84 -2.15 -12.20
CA TYR A 167 3.55 -2.99 -11.04
C TYR A 167 2.07 -3.38 -11.08
#